data_AF-A0A1Q2CP09-F1
#
_entry.id   AF-A0A1Q2CP09-F1
#
_cell.length_a   1.000
_cell.length_b   1.000
_cell.length_c   1.000
_cell.angle_alpha   90.00
_cell.angle_beta   90.00
_cell.angle_gamma   90.00
#
_symmetry.space_group_name_H-M   'P 1'
#
loop_
_entity.id
_entity.type
_entity.pdbx_description
1 polymer ?
#
loop_
_entity_poly.entity_id
_entity_poly.type
_entity_poly.pdbx_seq_one_letter_code
_entity_poly.pdbx_strand_id
1 'polypeptide(L)'
;MALLERIIKLTTNPGAVVLDPFCGCGTTVDAAQKLGRSWVGIDITYISIDLIIKRLQATFGQSVMDQVVVDGIPYDMQSAQRLFEKSPFDFERWAVSMLHAQPNERQVGDKGIDGVRRFIIDSTTVGKVLVSVKGGKTVPPTHVRDLVGTVHNARDAQLGVLITLNDTLTRGAQEVIDTSGFWTHPANGQDFPTLQHIAVRELMAGHRPNLPTALAPYISAQRGIEFVDQGKLFG
;
A
#
# COMPACT_ATOMS: atom_id res chain seq x y z
N MET A 1 -11.73 23.82 2.59
CA MET A 1 -12.70 22.88 1.99
C MET A 1 -14.09 23.52 1.81
N ALA A 2 -14.18 24.77 1.34
CA ALA A 2 -15.44 25.53 1.41
C ALA A 2 -16.51 25.11 0.38
N LEU A 3 -16.10 24.51 -0.74
CA LEU A 3 -17.03 24.18 -1.84
C LEU A 3 -17.95 23.01 -1.49
N LEU A 4 -17.40 21.87 -1.05
CA LEU A 4 -18.21 20.68 -0.75
C LEU A 4 -19.11 20.88 0.47
N GLU A 5 -18.64 21.59 1.50
CA GLU A 5 -19.50 21.99 2.62
C GLU A 5 -20.71 22.81 2.14
N ARG A 6 -20.52 23.73 1.20
CA ARG A 6 -21.60 24.54 0.63
C ARG A 6 -22.58 23.69 -0.17
N ILE A 7 -22.08 22.77 -1.01
CA ILE A 7 -22.94 21.87 -1.79
C ILE A 7 -23.80 21.03 -0.85
N ILE A 8 -23.20 20.35 0.13
CA ILE A 8 -23.92 19.48 1.08
C ILE A 8 -24.97 20.28 1.88
N LYS A 9 -24.65 21.50 2.35
CA LYS A 9 -25.62 22.36 3.04
C LYS A 9 -26.82 22.73 2.17
N LEU A 10 -26.61 22.94 0.87
CA LEU A 10 -27.69 23.34 -0.06
C LEU A 10 -28.55 22.16 -0.51
N THR A 11 -27.99 20.95 -0.53
CA THR A 11 -28.67 19.76 -1.05
C THR A 11 -29.18 18.80 0.02
N THR A 12 -28.85 19.03 1.31
CA THR A 12 -29.21 18.12 2.40
C THR A 12 -29.67 18.83 3.68
N ASN A 13 -30.59 18.20 4.39
CA ASN A 13 -31.04 18.63 5.72
C ASN A 13 -30.11 18.12 6.83
N PRO A 14 -30.08 18.78 8.01
CA PRO A 14 -29.45 18.23 9.22
C PRO A 14 -29.84 16.78 9.50
N GLY A 15 -28.84 15.94 9.80
CA GLY A 15 -29.02 14.50 10.02
C GLY A 15 -29.21 13.64 8.76
N ALA A 16 -29.20 14.23 7.56
CA ALA A 16 -29.25 13.45 6.32
C ALA A 16 -28.00 12.57 6.12
N VAL A 17 -28.15 11.54 5.27
CA VAL A 17 -27.07 10.65 4.86
C VAL A 17 -26.50 11.11 3.51
N VAL A 18 -25.18 11.24 3.42
CA VAL A 18 -24.44 11.54 2.19
C VAL A 18 -23.76 10.27 1.68
N LEU A 19 -24.08 9.82 0.47
CA LEU A 19 -23.41 8.71 -0.20
C LEU A 19 -22.40 9.25 -1.22
N ASP A 20 -21.15 8.81 -1.12
CA ASP A 20 -20.11 9.05 -2.12
C ASP A 20 -19.52 7.71 -2.58
N PRO A 21 -19.94 7.17 -3.74
CA PRO A 21 -19.48 5.86 -4.20
C PRO A 21 -18.09 5.90 -4.90
N PHE A 22 -17.43 7.07 -4.93
CA PHE A 22 -16.09 7.27 -5.48
C PHE A 22 -15.30 8.23 -4.59
N CYS A 23 -15.28 7.94 -3.29
CA CYS A 23 -14.90 8.92 -2.28
C CYS A 23 -13.41 9.30 -2.31
N GLY A 24 -12.55 8.50 -2.95
CA GLY A 24 -11.17 8.84 -3.27
C GLY A 24 -10.40 9.43 -2.08
N CYS A 25 -10.00 10.70 -2.20
CA CYS A 25 -9.24 11.39 -1.15
C CYS A 25 -10.05 11.79 0.10
N GLY A 26 -11.37 11.51 0.14
CA GLY A 26 -12.21 11.70 1.31
C GLY A 26 -12.84 13.06 1.49
N THR A 27 -12.78 13.93 0.49
CA THR A 27 -13.20 15.32 0.69
C THR A 27 -14.70 15.44 1.00
N THR A 28 -15.54 14.64 0.35
CA THR A 28 -16.99 14.62 0.61
C THR A 28 -17.31 14.11 2.01
N VAL A 29 -16.62 13.05 2.43
CA VAL A 29 -16.76 12.42 3.75
C VAL A 29 -16.36 13.39 4.87
N ASP A 30 -15.22 14.06 4.72
CA ASP A 30 -14.73 15.08 5.68
C ASP A 30 -15.74 16.24 5.82
N ALA A 31 -16.25 16.75 4.68
CA ALA A 31 -17.24 17.81 4.69
C ALA A 31 -18.58 17.36 5.32
N ALA A 32 -19.05 16.14 5.02
CA ALA A 32 -20.27 15.58 5.61
C ALA A 32 -20.13 15.43 7.13
N GLN A 33 -19.02 14.87 7.60
CA GLN A 33 -18.71 14.71 9.02
C GLN A 33 -18.71 16.06 9.76
N LYS A 34 -18.04 17.07 9.19
CA LYS A 34 -17.97 18.42 9.77
C LYS A 34 -19.33 19.10 9.90
N LEU A 35 -20.27 18.77 9.02
CA LEU A 35 -21.63 19.30 9.02
C LEU A 35 -22.61 18.48 9.89
N GLY A 36 -22.13 17.46 10.59
CA GLY A 36 -22.98 16.56 11.37
C GLY A 36 -23.95 15.78 10.48
N ARG A 37 -23.50 15.35 9.30
CA ARG A 37 -24.22 14.44 8.42
C ARG A 37 -23.69 13.03 8.61
N SER A 38 -24.58 12.05 8.57
CA SER A 38 -24.17 10.66 8.37
C SER A 38 -23.65 10.49 6.94
N TRP A 39 -22.77 9.52 6.71
CA TRP A 39 -22.22 9.31 5.37
C TRP A 39 -21.85 7.86 5.11
N VAL A 40 -21.77 7.51 3.83
CA VAL A 40 -21.23 6.26 3.33
C VAL A 40 -20.25 6.60 2.21
N GLY A 41 -18.99 6.22 2.40
CA GLY A 41 -17.94 6.39 1.39
C GLY A 41 -17.54 5.02 0.84
N ILE A 42 -17.49 4.89 -0.49
CA ILE A 42 -17.04 3.68 -1.15
C ILE A 42 -15.91 4.05 -2.10
N ASP A 43 -14.83 3.26 -2.08
CA ASP A 43 -13.77 3.30 -3.06
C ASP A 43 -13.27 1.87 -3.29
N ILE A 44 -12.81 1.59 -4.51
CA ILE A 44 -12.26 0.28 -4.85
C ILE A 44 -10.84 0.09 -4.28
N THR A 45 -10.15 1.19 -3.96
CA THR A 45 -8.76 1.16 -3.53
C THR A 45 -8.64 1.27 -2.02
N TYR A 46 -7.90 0.33 -1.42
CA TYR A 46 -7.56 0.35 0.00
C TYR A 46 -6.81 1.64 0.42
N ILE A 47 -5.99 2.18 -0.49
CA ILE A 47 -5.21 3.40 -0.29
C ILE A 47 -6.13 4.61 -0.08
N SER A 48 -7.22 4.74 -0.84
CA SER A 48 -8.20 5.81 -0.66
C SER A 48 -8.84 5.75 0.71
N ILE A 49 -9.27 4.56 1.15
CA ILE A 49 -9.89 4.40 2.47
C ILE A 49 -8.90 4.68 3.62
N ASP A 50 -7.65 4.20 3.54
CA ASP A 50 -6.61 4.53 4.53
C ASP A 50 -6.35 6.05 4.59
N LEU A 51 -6.31 6.72 3.44
CA LEU A 51 -6.20 8.18 3.36
C LEU A 51 -7.40 8.89 4.01
N ILE A 52 -8.61 8.37 3.82
CA ILE A 52 -9.85 8.88 4.44
C ILE A 52 -9.77 8.73 5.97
N ILE A 53 -9.40 7.54 6.47
CA ILE A 53 -9.26 7.27 7.90
C ILE A 53 -8.25 8.24 8.52
N LYS A 54 -7.06 8.37 7.93
CA LYS A 54 -6.03 9.29 8.41
C LYS A 54 -6.49 10.74 8.39
N ARG A 55 -7.20 11.16 7.35
CA ARG A 55 -7.79 12.51 7.25
C ARG A 55 -8.80 12.74 8.37
N LEU A 56 -9.74 11.81 8.58
CA LEU A 56 -10.75 11.94 9.62
C LEU A 56 -10.13 12.00 11.01
N GLN A 57 -9.16 11.12 11.31
CA GLN A 57 -8.43 11.13 12.57
C GLN A 57 -7.65 12.44 12.78
N ALA A 58 -7.03 12.98 11.73
CA ALA A 58 -6.30 14.24 11.80
C ALA A 58 -7.23 15.45 12.02
N THR A 59 -8.42 15.46 11.40
CA THR A 59 -9.37 16.58 11.51
C THR A 59 -10.22 16.52 12.79
N PHE A 60 -10.67 15.33 13.20
CA PHE A 60 -11.69 15.14 14.24
C PHE A 60 -11.18 14.37 15.49
N GLY A 61 -9.91 13.95 15.49
CA GLY A 61 -9.32 13.14 16.56
C GLY A 61 -9.60 11.64 16.40
N GLN A 62 -8.92 10.83 17.21
CA GLN A 62 -8.97 9.36 17.10
C GLN A 62 -10.35 8.77 17.40
N SER A 63 -11.12 9.39 18.30
CA SER A 63 -12.45 8.92 18.71
C SER A 63 -13.51 8.99 17.61
N VAL A 64 -13.24 9.68 16.48
CA VAL A 64 -14.16 9.68 15.34
C VAL A 64 -14.37 8.26 14.80
N MET A 65 -13.35 7.41 14.90
CA MET A 65 -13.39 6.05 14.37
C MET A 65 -14.30 5.13 15.19
N ASP A 66 -14.64 5.48 16.43
CA ASP A 66 -15.57 4.71 17.26
C ASP A 66 -16.99 4.65 16.65
N GLN A 67 -17.30 5.61 15.76
CA GLN A 67 -18.59 5.74 15.09
C GLN A 67 -18.54 5.36 13.60
N VAL A 68 -17.36 5.03 13.07
CA VAL A 68 -17.15 4.76 11.65
C VAL A 68 -16.92 3.27 11.45
N VAL A 69 -17.86 2.63 10.74
CA VAL A 69 -17.70 1.25 10.31
C VAL A 69 -16.92 1.24 8.99
N VAL A 70 -15.72 0.67 9.02
CA VAL A 70 -14.93 0.41 7.80
C VAL A 70 -15.18 -1.04 7.40
N ASP A 71 -15.86 -1.23 6.27
CA ASP A 71 -16.04 -2.55 5.66
C ASP A 71 -15.00 -2.77 4.56
N GLY A 72 -14.54 -4.02 4.42
CA GLY A 72 -13.58 -4.44 3.40
C GLY A 72 -12.11 -4.28 3.75
N ILE A 73 -11.71 -3.42 4.70
CA ILE A 73 -10.29 -3.23 5.07
C ILE A 73 -10.01 -3.70 6.49
N PRO A 74 -9.00 -4.58 6.68
CA PRO A 74 -8.54 -4.94 8.01
C PRO A 74 -7.95 -3.75 8.78
N TYR A 75 -8.42 -3.56 10.00
CA TYR A 75 -7.93 -2.55 10.96
C TYR A 75 -7.34 -3.17 12.23
N ASP A 76 -7.52 -4.48 12.42
CA ASP A 76 -6.88 -5.28 13.46
C ASP A 76 -6.50 -6.68 12.92
N MET A 77 -5.79 -7.47 13.73
CA MET A 77 -5.41 -8.83 13.33
C MET A 77 -6.62 -9.76 13.13
N GLN A 78 -7.74 -9.53 13.82
CA GLN A 78 -8.94 -10.38 13.70
C GLN A 78 -9.64 -10.14 12.36
N SER A 79 -9.75 -8.90 11.92
CA SER A 79 -10.27 -8.51 10.61
C SER A 79 -9.33 -8.93 9.49
N ALA A 80 -8.01 -8.92 9.70
CA ALA A 80 -7.04 -9.43 8.74
C ALA A 80 -7.19 -10.95 8.54
N GLN A 81 -7.35 -11.69 9.64
CA GLN A 81 -7.61 -13.12 9.63
C GLN A 81 -8.94 -13.45 8.94
N ARG A 82 -10.02 -12.71 9.25
CA ARG A 82 -11.33 -12.86 8.59
C ARG A 82 -11.26 -12.58 7.09
N LEU A 83 -10.49 -11.56 6.67
CA LEU A 83 -10.29 -11.27 5.25
C LEU A 83 -9.60 -12.44 4.55
N PHE A 84 -8.53 -12.98 5.14
CA PHE A 84 -7.83 -14.14 4.60
C PHE A 84 -8.73 -15.38 4.49
N GLU A 85 -9.54 -15.67 5.52
CA GLU A 85 -10.49 -16.79 5.52
C GLU A 85 -11.59 -16.64 4.48
N LYS A 86 -12.08 -15.42 4.27
CA LYS A 86 -13.12 -15.12 3.29
C LYS A 86 -12.57 -15.16 1.85
N SER A 87 -11.39 -14.57 1.64
CA SER A 87 -10.76 -14.41 0.33
C SER A 87 -9.25 -14.23 0.49
N PRO A 88 -8.45 -15.30 0.34
CA PRO A 88 -6.98 -15.20 0.35
C PRO A 88 -6.46 -14.19 -0.65
N PHE A 89 -7.10 -14.09 -1.81
CA PHE A 89 -6.73 -13.16 -2.87
C PHE A 89 -6.92 -11.69 -2.48
N ASP A 90 -8.06 -11.34 -1.87
CA ASP A 90 -8.28 -9.97 -1.40
C ASP A 90 -7.35 -9.61 -0.24
N PHE A 91 -7.04 -10.58 0.62
CA PHE A 91 -6.02 -10.44 1.65
C PHE A 91 -4.64 -10.14 1.07
N GLU A 92 -4.21 -10.86 0.05
CA GLU A 92 -2.92 -10.63 -0.62
C GLU A 92 -2.87 -9.23 -1.24
N ARG A 93 -3.93 -8.82 -1.94
CA ARG A 93 -4.04 -7.46 -2.52
C ARG A 93 -3.94 -6.38 -1.45
N TRP A 94 -4.64 -6.56 -0.34
CA TRP A 94 -4.58 -5.65 0.78
C TRP A 94 -3.18 -5.59 1.38
N ALA A 95 -2.57 -6.74 1.70
CA ALA A 95 -1.24 -6.82 2.30
C ALA A 95 -0.15 -6.20 1.41
N VAL A 96 -0.18 -6.47 0.11
CA VAL A 96 0.72 -5.84 -0.89
C VAL A 96 0.58 -4.31 -0.86
N SER A 97 -0.64 -3.80 -0.80
CA SER A 97 -0.90 -2.35 -0.80
C SER A 97 -0.27 -1.62 0.40
N MET A 98 -0.07 -2.31 1.54
CA MET A 98 0.57 -1.74 2.73
C MET A 98 2.03 -1.32 2.51
N LEU A 99 2.69 -1.87 1.47
CA LEU A 99 4.05 -1.50 1.07
C LEU A 99 4.11 -0.46 -0.06
N HIS A 100 2.98 0.13 -0.45
CA HIS A 100 2.85 0.94 -1.67
C HIS A 100 3.21 0.16 -2.94
N ALA A 101 3.06 -1.16 -2.90
CA ALA A 101 3.21 -2.02 -4.04
C ALA A 101 1.90 -2.10 -4.83
N GLN A 102 2.00 -2.36 -6.13
CA GLN A 102 0.85 -2.61 -6.99
C GLN A 102 0.55 -4.12 -6.97
N PRO A 103 -0.66 -4.54 -6.53
CA PRO A 103 -1.07 -5.94 -6.62
C PRO A 103 -1.21 -6.41 -8.06
N ASN A 104 -0.94 -7.68 -8.32
CA ASN A 104 -1.14 -8.26 -9.64
C ASN A 104 -2.63 -8.39 -9.96
N GLU A 105 -3.01 -8.09 -11.22
CA GLU A 105 -4.40 -8.17 -11.67
C GLU A 105 -4.88 -9.63 -11.80
N ARG A 106 -3.97 -10.56 -12.09
CA ARG A 106 -4.22 -12.01 -12.25
C ARG A 106 -3.04 -12.79 -11.67
N GLN A 107 -3.30 -13.87 -10.92
CA GLN A 107 -2.26 -14.74 -10.34
C GLN A 107 -1.64 -15.76 -11.32
N VAL A 108 -2.05 -15.78 -12.59
CA VAL A 108 -1.71 -16.89 -13.50
C VAL A 108 -0.26 -16.79 -13.97
N GLY A 109 0.61 -17.67 -13.44
CA GLY A 109 1.99 -17.82 -13.91
C GLY A 109 3.04 -16.99 -13.15
N ASP A 110 2.65 -16.25 -12.11
CA ASP A 110 3.50 -15.25 -11.45
C ASP A 110 4.53 -15.80 -10.45
N LYS A 111 4.80 -17.12 -10.47
CA LYS A 111 5.79 -17.78 -9.57
C LYS A 111 5.62 -17.44 -8.08
N GLY A 112 4.41 -17.12 -7.64
CA GLY A 112 4.11 -16.75 -6.26
C GLY A 112 4.43 -15.30 -5.87
N ILE A 113 4.61 -14.42 -6.86
CA ILE A 113 4.66 -12.96 -6.66
C ILE A 113 3.24 -12.40 -6.67
N ASP A 114 2.88 -11.66 -5.63
CA ASP A 114 1.53 -11.12 -5.42
C ASP A 114 1.45 -9.62 -5.75
N GLY A 115 2.60 -8.94 -5.80
CA GLY A 115 2.68 -7.57 -6.28
C GLY A 115 4.09 -7.05 -6.50
N VAL A 116 4.16 -5.84 -7.05
CA VAL A 116 5.41 -5.18 -7.42
C VAL A 116 5.42 -3.74 -6.92
N ARG A 117 6.44 -3.38 -6.15
CA ARG A 117 6.74 -1.99 -5.78
C ARG A 117 7.86 -1.47 -6.65
N ARG A 118 7.70 -0.26 -7.19
CA ARG A 118 8.71 0.38 -8.04
C ARG A 118 9.46 1.47 -7.27
N PHE A 119 10.72 1.69 -7.63
CA PHE A 119 11.54 2.77 -7.09
C PHE A 119 12.49 3.30 -8.16
N ILE A 120 12.98 4.52 -8.00
CA ILE A 120 13.92 5.16 -8.92
C ILE A 120 15.33 4.72 -8.54
N ILE A 121 16.09 4.17 -9.50
CA ILE A 121 17.52 3.88 -9.34
C ILE A 121 18.34 5.10 -9.80
N ASP A 122 18.00 5.64 -10.97
CA ASP A 122 18.59 6.83 -11.57
C ASP A 122 17.56 7.54 -12.46
N SER A 123 17.96 8.59 -13.19
CA SER A 123 17.06 9.38 -14.05
C SER A 123 16.31 8.59 -15.12
N THR A 124 16.79 7.40 -15.49
CA THR A 124 16.27 6.57 -16.58
C THR A 124 15.87 5.17 -16.13
N THR A 125 16.37 4.71 -14.99
CA THR A 125 16.25 3.32 -14.55
C THR A 125 15.28 3.22 -13.38
N VAL A 126 14.26 2.36 -13.54
CA VAL A 126 13.30 2.02 -12.50
C VAL A 126 13.61 0.62 -11.99
N GLY A 127 13.83 0.50 -10.69
CA GLY A 127 13.98 -0.76 -9.99
C GLY A 127 12.65 -1.31 -9.49
N LYS A 128 12.65 -2.61 -9.15
CA LYS A 128 11.48 -3.31 -8.59
C LYS A 128 11.83 -4.04 -7.31
N VAL A 129 10.87 -4.02 -6.39
CA VAL A 129 10.78 -4.91 -5.24
C VAL A 129 9.63 -5.88 -5.50
N LEU A 130 9.91 -7.17 -5.52
CA LEU A 130 8.90 -8.21 -5.66
C LEU A 130 8.29 -8.51 -4.29
N VAL A 131 6.96 -8.53 -4.21
CA VAL A 131 6.25 -8.81 -2.95
C VAL A 131 5.56 -10.16 -3.07
N SER A 132 5.80 -11.03 -2.09
CA SER A 132 5.07 -12.28 -1.92
C SER A 132 4.38 -12.26 -0.56
N VAL A 133 3.15 -12.75 -0.50
CA VAL A 133 2.31 -12.82 0.69
C VAL A 133 2.03 -14.28 1.00
N LYS A 134 2.08 -14.65 2.29
CA LYS A 134 1.74 -16.00 2.77
C LYS A 134 0.83 -15.92 3.99
N GLY A 135 -0.39 -16.44 3.85
CA GLY A 135 -1.35 -16.53 4.96
C GLY A 135 -1.29 -17.85 5.75
N GLY A 136 -0.53 -18.84 5.28
CA GLY A 136 -0.44 -20.16 5.92
C GLY A 136 0.15 -20.12 7.35
N LYS A 137 -0.04 -21.22 8.11
CA LYS A 137 0.47 -21.35 9.49
C LYS A 137 1.99 -21.26 9.59
N THR A 138 2.70 -21.65 8.53
CA THR A 138 4.15 -21.72 8.53
C THR A 138 4.67 -21.56 7.11
N VAL A 139 5.72 -20.75 6.94
CA VAL A 139 6.39 -20.58 5.65
C VAL A 139 7.60 -21.52 5.57
N PRO A 140 7.60 -22.50 4.63
CA PRO A 140 8.73 -23.39 4.45
C PRO A 140 9.92 -22.67 3.79
N PRO A 141 11.16 -23.13 4.01
CA PRO A 141 12.34 -22.52 3.41
C PRO A 141 12.36 -22.56 1.87
N THR A 142 11.64 -23.49 1.26
CA THR A 142 11.51 -23.61 -0.21
C THR A 142 10.88 -22.37 -0.82
N HIS A 143 9.78 -21.87 -0.25
CA HIS A 143 9.12 -20.65 -0.75
C HIS A 143 10.05 -19.44 -0.70
N VAL A 144 10.82 -19.31 0.36
CA VAL A 144 11.79 -18.23 0.51
C VAL A 144 12.88 -18.34 -0.56
N ARG A 145 13.42 -19.54 -0.77
CA ARG A 145 14.43 -19.79 -1.82
C ARG A 145 13.90 -19.51 -3.22
N ASP A 146 12.65 -19.88 -3.50
CA ASP A 146 12.02 -19.61 -4.79
C ASP A 146 11.84 -18.11 -5.04
N LEU A 147 11.49 -17.35 -3.99
CA LEU A 147 11.40 -15.88 -4.05
C LEU A 147 12.79 -15.26 -4.28
N VAL A 148 13.82 -15.66 -3.52
CA VAL A 148 15.21 -15.21 -3.77
C VAL A 148 15.63 -15.51 -5.20
N GLY A 149 15.38 -16.74 -5.68
CA GLY A 149 15.67 -17.14 -7.04
C GLY A 149 14.93 -16.27 -8.07
N THR A 150 13.68 -15.91 -7.80
CA THR A 150 12.91 -15.03 -8.69
C THR A 150 13.47 -13.62 -8.73
N VAL A 151 13.89 -13.07 -7.58
CA VAL A 151 14.56 -11.75 -7.50
C VAL A 151 15.88 -11.77 -8.29
N HIS A 152 16.75 -12.75 -8.06
CA HIS A 152 18.05 -12.83 -8.72
C HIS A 152 17.96 -13.09 -10.24
N ASN A 153 16.94 -13.83 -10.69
CA ASN A 153 16.76 -14.14 -12.11
C ASN A 153 15.99 -13.06 -12.87
N ALA A 154 15.32 -12.13 -12.18
CA ALA A 154 14.63 -11.02 -12.81
C ALA A 154 15.64 -9.97 -13.28
N ARG A 155 15.46 -9.46 -14.50
CA ARG A 155 16.36 -8.41 -15.04
C ARG A 155 16.18 -7.06 -14.37
N ASP A 156 15.01 -6.81 -13.80
CA ASP A 156 14.57 -5.50 -13.33
C ASP A 156 14.10 -5.50 -11.87
N ALA A 157 14.25 -6.62 -11.15
CA ALA A 157 14.04 -6.67 -9.71
C ALA A 157 15.37 -6.73 -8.98
N GLN A 158 15.46 -6.00 -7.87
CA GLN A 158 16.66 -5.92 -7.04
C GLN A 158 16.42 -6.47 -5.65
N LEU A 159 15.17 -6.41 -5.18
CA LEU A 159 14.80 -6.74 -3.81
C LEU A 159 13.52 -7.58 -3.80
N GLY A 160 13.33 -8.32 -2.71
CA GLY A 160 12.12 -9.05 -2.40
C GLY A 160 11.62 -8.73 -1.00
N VAL A 161 10.31 -8.76 -0.81
CA VAL A 161 9.68 -8.75 0.52
C VAL A 161 8.69 -9.88 0.64
N LEU A 162 8.83 -10.67 1.70
CA LEU A 162 7.87 -11.66 2.13
C LEU A 162 6.98 -11.07 3.22
N ILE A 163 5.68 -10.98 2.99
CA ILE A 163 4.68 -10.62 4.00
C ILE A 163 4.02 -11.89 4.53
N THR A 164 3.89 -12.02 5.84
CA THR A 164 3.15 -13.14 6.45
C THR A 164 1.97 -12.68 7.29
N LEU A 165 0.85 -13.39 7.21
CA LEU A 165 -0.28 -13.15 8.13
C LEU A 165 0.08 -13.53 9.57
N ASN A 166 0.76 -14.67 9.72
CA ASN A 166 1.18 -15.20 11.01
C ASN A 166 2.65 -14.86 11.27
N ASP A 167 2.99 -14.65 12.54
CA ASP A 167 4.35 -14.26 12.98
C ASP A 167 5.37 -15.43 12.91
N THR A 168 5.01 -16.57 12.30
CA THR A 168 5.78 -17.81 12.35
C THR A 168 6.49 -18.13 11.03
N LEU A 169 7.74 -17.66 10.91
CA LEU A 169 8.74 -18.21 9.99
C LEU A 169 9.35 -19.48 10.57
N THR A 170 9.66 -20.46 9.70
CA THR A 170 10.55 -21.55 10.12
C THR A 170 11.97 -21.03 10.29
N ARG A 171 12.76 -21.65 11.18
CA ARG A 171 14.18 -21.33 11.32
C ARG A 171 14.93 -21.38 9.98
N GLY A 172 14.67 -22.41 9.17
CA GLY A 172 15.27 -22.51 7.84
C GLY A 172 14.81 -21.43 6.86
N ALA A 173 13.60 -20.89 6.99
CA ALA A 173 13.14 -19.77 6.19
C ALA A 173 13.86 -18.47 6.59
N GLN A 174 14.01 -18.26 7.91
CA GLN A 174 14.79 -17.14 8.44
C GLN A 174 16.25 -17.19 8.00
N GLU A 175 16.91 -18.35 8.11
CA GLU A 175 18.29 -18.56 7.66
C GLU A 175 18.50 -18.19 6.18
N VAL A 176 17.54 -18.53 5.31
CA VAL A 176 17.58 -18.15 3.88
C VAL A 176 17.44 -16.65 3.69
N ILE A 177 16.57 -15.98 4.45
CA ILE A 177 16.43 -14.50 4.41
C ILE A 177 17.75 -13.85 4.83
N ASP A 178 18.29 -14.26 5.97
CA ASP A 178 19.50 -13.68 6.56
C ASP A 178 20.74 -13.84 5.67
N THR A 179 20.78 -14.91 4.87
CA THR A 179 21.88 -15.24 3.96
C THR A 179 21.64 -14.82 2.51
N SER A 180 20.51 -14.17 2.21
CA SER A 180 20.15 -13.73 0.84
C SER A 180 21.04 -12.62 0.28
N GLY A 181 21.86 -12.00 1.13
CA GLY A 181 22.81 -10.96 0.74
C GLY A 181 22.20 -9.56 0.70
N PHE A 182 22.94 -8.65 0.07
CA PHE A 182 22.58 -7.24 -0.02
C PHE A 182 22.70 -6.76 -1.47
N TRP A 183 21.86 -5.80 -1.82
CA TRP A 183 21.97 -5.00 -3.03
C TRP A 183 22.35 -3.57 -2.66
N THR A 184 23.43 -3.08 -3.26
CA THR A 184 23.92 -1.71 -3.07
C THR A 184 23.29 -0.79 -4.12
N HIS A 185 22.62 0.27 -3.66
CA HIS A 185 21.98 1.22 -4.55
C HIS A 185 23.02 2.07 -5.28
N PRO A 186 23.06 2.07 -6.63
CA PRO A 186 24.20 2.59 -7.38
C PRO A 186 24.34 4.13 -7.29
N ALA A 187 23.24 4.86 -7.10
CA ALA A 187 23.30 6.32 -7.03
C ALA A 187 23.73 6.90 -5.66
N ASN A 188 23.54 6.17 -4.56
CA ASN A 188 23.79 6.69 -3.21
C ASN A 188 24.65 5.76 -2.33
N GLY A 189 25.02 4.57 -2.83
CA GLY A 189 25.87 3.60 -2.13
C GLY A 189 25.21 2.91 -0.94
N GLN A 190 23.89 3.07 -0.72
CA GLN A 190 23.21 2.48 0.41
C GLN A 190 22.92 0.98 0.17
N ASP A 191 23.21 0.14 1.17
CA ASP A 191 22.91 -1.29 1.13
C ASP A 191 21.49 -1.60 1.61
N PHE A 192 20.83 -2.48 0.87
CA PHE A 192 19.50 -3.00 1.18
C PHE A 192 19.54 -4.53 1.19
N PRO A 193 19.01 -5.22 2.21
CA PRO A 193 18.94 -6.68 2.19
C PRO A 193 18.11 -7.16 0.99
N THR A 194 18.67 -8.10 0.22
CA THR A 194 18.06 -8.57 -1.03
C THR A 194 16.68 -9.19 -0.80
N LEU A 195 16.51 -9.91 0.30
CA LEU A 195 15.22 -10.39 0.76
C LEU A 195 14.97 -9.96 2.20
N GLN A 196 13.74 -9.53 2.47
CA GLN A 196 13.29 -9.17 3.82
C GLN A 196 11.95 -9.84 4.11
N HIS A 197 11.68 -10.04 5.40
CA HIS A 197 10.39 -10.50 5.88
C HIS A 197 9.77 -9.45 6.80
N ILE A 198 8.45 -9.35 6.77
CA ILE A 198 7.69 -8.57 7.73
C ILE A 198 6.32 -9.20 7.95
N ALA A 199 5.88 -9.29 9.20
CA ALA A 199 4.54 -9.77 9.50
C ALA A 199 3.48 -8.67 9.28
N VAL A 200 2.25 -9.06 8.98
CA VAL A 200 1.10 -8.14 8.88
C VAL A 200 0.93 -7.34 10.17
N ARG A 201 1.09 -7.98 11.33
CA ARG A 201 1.09 -7.31 12.64
C ARG A 201 2.06 -6.13 12.68
N GLU A 202 3.27 -6.32 12.20
CA GLU A 202 4.32 -5.31 12.23
C GLU A 202 4.01 -4.16 11.26
N LEU A 203 3.51 -4.49 10.06
CA LEU A 203 3.03 -3.50 9.10
C LEU A 203 1.90 -2.64 9.66
N MET A 204 0.95 -3.24 10.38
CA MET A 204 -0.15 -2.54 11.05
C MET A 204 0.34 -1.68 12.21
N ALA A 205 1.38 -2.11 12.92
CA ALA A 205 2.04 -1.33 13.96
C ALA A 205 2.94 -0.19 13.42
N GLY A 206 3.01 -0.02 12.09
CA GLY A 206 3.77 1.05 11.45
C GLY A 206 5.22 0.71 11.10
N HIS A 207 5.70 -0.51 11.41
CA HIS A 207 7.02 -0.96 10.99
C HIS A 207 7.07 -1.15 9.48
N ARG A 208 8.25 -0.95 8.88
CA ARG A 208 8.45 -1.07 7.43
C ARG A 208 9.78 -1.78 7.15
N PRO A 209 9.85 -2.61 6.09
CA PRO A 209 11.12 -3.13 5.62
C PRO A 209 12.02 -1.98 5.13
N ASN A 210 13.32 -2.18 5.22
CA ASN A 210 14.31 -1.24 4.74
C ASN A 210 14.36 -1.29 3.20
N LEU A 211 13.67 -0.37 2.53
CA LEU A 211 13.56 -0.32 1.07
C LEU A 211 13.88 1.08 0.53
N PRO A 212 14.36 1.20 -0.72
CA PRO A 212 14.48 2.49 -1.40
C PRO A 212 13.14 3.24 -1.45
N THR A 213 13.19 4.56 -1.59
CA THR A 213 11.99 5.40 -1.69
C THR A 213 11.08 4.95 -2.84
N ALA A 214 9.81 4.68 -2.53
CA ALA A 214 8.86 4.20 -3.53
C ALA A 214 8.60 5.28 -4.59
N LEU A 215 8.50 4.85 -5.84
CA LEU A 215 7.83 5.63 -6.87
C LEU A 215 6.33 5.47 -6.63
N ALA A 216 5.63 6.57 -6.32
CA ALA A 216 4.20 6.51 -6.06
C ALA A 216 3.46 5.86 -7.26
N PRO A 217 2.53 4.91 -7.02
CA PRO A 217 1.84 4.20 -8.10
C PRO A 217 0.93 5.10 -8.95
N TYR A 218 0.66 6.33 -8.49
CA TYR A 218 -0.12 7.36 -9.18
C TYR A 218 0.72 8.62 -9.41
N ILE A 219 1.65 8.58 -10.36
CA ILE A 219 2.02 9.80 -11.08
C ILE A 219 1.00 9.91 -12.22
N SER A 220 0.01 10.78 -11.98
CA SER A 220 -0.91 11.41 -12.92
C SER A 220 -0.84 10.99 -14.39
N ALA A 221 -2.01 10.65 -14.95
CA ALA A 221 -2.30 10.87 -16.37
C ALA A 221 -1.62 12.17 -16.85
N GLN A 222 -0.89 12.04 -17.96
CA GLN A 222 -0.11 13.08 -18.63
C GLN A 222 -0.58 14.51 -18.34
N ARG A 223 0.22 15.28 -17.61
CA ARG A 223 0.49 16.65 -18.04
C ARG A 223 1.86 16.62 -18.69
N GLY A 224 1.91 17.03 -19.95
CA GLY A 224 3.11 17.05 -20.76
C GLY A 224 4.27 17.65 -19.97
N ILE A 225 5.41 16.98 -20.08
CA ILE A 225 6.68 17.55 -19.67
C ILE A 225 6.95 18.70 -20.64
N GLU A 226 6.51 19.92 -20.29
CA GLU A 226 7.08 21.13 -20.85
C GLU A 226 8.30 21.49 -20.00
N PHE A 227 9.48 21.21 -20.54
CA PHE A 227 10.71 21.84 -20.07
C PHE A 227 10.64 23.32 -20.46
N VAL A 228 10.30 24.18 -19.49
CA VAL A 228 10.49 25.62 -19.67
C VAL A 228 11.93 25.96 -19.29
N ASP A 229 12.72 26.23 -20.32
CA ASP A 229 14.06 26.81 -20.23
C ASP A 229 13.96 28.20 -19.58
N GLN A 230 14.42 28.32 -18.33
CA GLN A 230 14.51 29.60 -17.62
C GLN A 230 15.73 30.39 -18.09
N GLY A 231 15.64 30.95 -19.30
CA GLY A 231 16.76 31.69 -19.87
C GLY A 231 16.46 32.43 -21.17
N LYS A 232 15.42 33.30 -21.19
CA LYS A 232 15.29 34.52 -22.03
C LYS A 232 13.85 35.08 -21.97
N LEU A 233 13.61 36.03 -21.07
CA LEU A 233 12.43 36.91 -21.15
C LEU A 233 12.72 38.35 -20.68
N PHE A 234 13.99 38.72 -20.60
CA PHE A 234 14.44 40.11 -20.63
C PHE A 234 15.53 40.22 -21.69
N GLY A 235 15.13 40.67 -22.88
CA GLY A 235 15.93 40.85 -24.08
C GLY A 235 15.03 41.19 -25.25
#